data_AF-A0A091MVC9-F1
#
_entry.id   AF-A0A091MVC9-F1
#
_cell.length_a   1.000
_cell.length_b   1.000
_cell.length_c   1.000
_cell.angle_alpha   90.00
_cell.angle_beta   90.00
_cell.angle_gamma   90.00
#
_symmetry.space_group_name_H-M   'P 1'
#
loop_
_entity.id
_entity.type
_entity.pdbx_description
1 polymer ?
#
loop_
_entity_poly.entity_id
_entity_poly.type
_entity_poly.pdbx_seq_one_letter_code
_entity_poly.pdbx_strand_id
1 'polypeptide(L)'
;SDYNLDCMPPHGYIHVLSLTDNIAEFRNAVNKQKISGNIDTPEGGFDAMLQAAVCQSHIGWRKEAKRLLLVMTDQTSHLALDSKLAGIVIPHDGNCHLKDNVYIKATSMEHPSLGQLSEKLIDNNINVIFAVQGSQFHWYKDLLPLLPGTVARQIESQAANLNDLVVEAYQKLISEVKIQVDNQIQGLHFNITAICPDGSKKTGMEGCKNVGYNEEVLFNVSITMKGCDSTGGRKYAILKPIGFNETAIVNVQKSCACQYGDSARHKRVWADETFPDGKESHCSNNNCSSNRDTLLSERCRQHRDQPICSGQGNCIDGKCFCYKNKLGKVYGKYCEMDDFSCPYHQGILCSGNGECEAGKCKCFAGWEGDRCQCSLQLAKHCLDSKGQICSGRGNCVCGKCECTDPRSFGRLCEYCPACNKACEENWNCVQCHHSNNASQEKLDQCTTSCAYLLHYIDQTSECFSGRSYFRVFSIIFIVTFLIGLLVVLIIRQIILQGSSNKVKSSADYRVSATKKDKMFLPTVCTRTVTYRRDKPEEINIDISKLRLNETFKCEF
;
A
#
# COMPACT_ATOMS: atom_id res chain seq x y z
N SER A 1 -29.78 36.69 14.56
CA SER A 1 -28.82 35.67 14.08
C SER A 1 -28.58 34.78 15.27
N ASP A 2 -29.51 33.85 15.51
CA ASP A 2 -29.86 33.38 16.85
C ASP A 2 -29.29 32.00 17.15
N TYR A 3 -27.97 31.88 17.09
CA TYR A 3 -27.30 30.69 17.58
C TYR A 3 -26.09 31.10 18.43
N ASN A 4 -26.36 31.49 19.67
CA ASN A 4 -25.38 31.35 20.76
C ASN A 4 -25.35 29.86 21.14
N LEU A 5 -24.75 29.02 20.29
CA LEU A 5 -24.41 27.66 20.69
C LEU A 5 -23.14 27.70 21.55
N ASP A 6 -23.22 27.07 22.72
CA ASP A 6 -22.07 26.80 23.57
C ASP A 6 -21.29 25.59 23.01
N CYS A 7 -20.30 25.88 22.17
CA CYS A 7 -19.44 24.89 21.52
C CYS A 7 -18.10 24.72 22.24
N MET A 8 -17.51 23.53 22.11
CA MET A 8 -16.13 23.30 22.55
C MET A 8 -15.13 24.00 21.62
N PRO A 9 -13.94 24.38 22.12
CA PRO A 9 -12.84 24.82 21.27
C PRO A 9 -12.43 23.75 20.24
N PRO A 10 -11.97 24.16 19.04
CA PRO A 10 -11.40 23.25 18.05
C PRO A 10 -10.26 22.40 18.63
N HIS A 11 -10.29 21.10 18.34
CA HIS A 11 -9.32 20.13 18.79
C HIS A 11 -9.13 19.04 17.74
N GLY A 12 -7.97 18.37 17.75
CA GLY A 12 -7.69 17.26 16.84
C GLY A 12 -8.39 15.96 17.27
N TYR A 13 -7.93 15.36 18.38
CA TYR A 13 -8.51 14.15 18.93
C TYR A 13 -8.46 14.15 20.45
N ILE A 14 -9.56 13.70 21.08
CA ILE A 14 -9.69 13.55 22.52
C ILE A 14 -10.22 12.13 22.81
N HIS A 15 -9.49 11.38 23.62
CA HIS A 15 -9.91 10.09 24.13
C HIS A 15 -10.79 10.28 25.38
N VAL A 16 -12.09 9.98 25.27
CA VAL A 16 -13.03 10.30 26.36
C VAL A 16 -13.17 9.14 27.36
N LEU A 17 -13.32 7.92 26.85
CA LEU A 17 -13.67 6.75 27.65
C LEU A 17 -12.91 5.52 27.15
N SER A 18 -12.10 4.93 28.02
CA SER A 18 -11.46 3.63 27.75
C SER A 18 -12.49 2.51 27.67
N LEU A 19 -12.18 1.46 26.91
CA LEU A 19 -13.05 0.29 26.76
C LEU A 19 -13.41 -0.29 28.13
N THR A 20 -14.71 -0.36 28.39
CA THR A 20 -15.31 -0.79 29.66
C THR A 20 -16.52 -1.66 29.37
N ASP A 21 -16.84 -2.59 30.27
CA ASP A 21 -18.09 -3.37 30.27
C ASP A 21 -19.27 -2.59 30.86
N ASN A 22 -19.00 -1.43 31.48
CA ASN A 22 -20.01 -0.58 32.08
C ASN A 22 -20.73 0.32 31.06
N ILE A 23 -21.89 -0.13 30.58
CA ILE A 23 -22.74 0.61 29.63
C ILE A 23 -23.21 1.96 30.21
N ALA A 24 -23.36 2.09 31.52
CA ALA A 24 -23.80 3.36 32.14
C ALA A 24 -22.72 4.44 32.03
N GLU A 25 -21.44 4.08 32.14
CA GLU A 25 -20.34 5.01 31.89
C GLU A 25 -20.33 5.50 30.44
N PHE A 26 -20.55 4.62 29.48
CA PHE A 26 -20.65 5.00 28.07
C PHE A 26 -21.78 6.02 27.84
N ARG A 27 -22.99 5.74 28.35
CA ARG A 27 -24.12 6.68 28.23
C ARG A 27 -23.82 8.03 28.87
N ASN A 28 -23.21 8.04 30.05
CA ASN A 28 -22.84 9.27 30.74
C ASN A 28 -21.77 10.06 29.98
N ALA A 29 -20.76 9.37 29.42
CA ALA A 29 -19.71 9.99 28.63
C ALA A 29 -20.26 10.64 27.36
N VAL A 30 -21.15 9.95 26.63
CA VAL A 30 -21.81 10.47 25.41
C VAL A 30 -22.67 11.69 25.73
N ASN A 31 -23.51 11.63 26.78
CA ASN A 31 -24.41 12.74 27.15
C ASN A 31 -23.68 14.01 27.59
N LYS A 32 -22.40 13.90 27.97
CA LYS A 32 -21.56 15.04 28.36
C LYS A 32 -20.82 15.67 27.19
N GLN A 33 -20.79 15.03 26.02
CA GLN A 33 -20.07 15.57 24.87
C GLN A 33 -20.78 16.79 24.28
N LYS A 34 -19.99 17.75 23.85
CA LYS A 34 -20.44 18.95 23.15
C LYS A 34 -19.73 19.02 21.82
N ILE A 35 -20.44 19.52 20.80
CA ILE A 35 -19.87 19.71 19.47
C ILE A 35 -18.84 20.84 19.46
N SER A 36 -17.90 20.76 18.51
CA SER A 36 -16.94 21.81 18.18
C SER A 36 -17.23 22.32 16.76
N GLY A 37 -16.52 23.36 16.33
CA GLY A 37 -16.52 23.83 14.94
C GLY A 37 -15.15 23.67 14.26
N ASN A 38 -15.18 23.66 12.93
CA ASN A 38 -14.05 23.76 12.01
C ASN A 38 -14.33 24.88 10.97
N ILE A 39 -13.29 25.30 10.25
CA ILE A 39 -13.39 26.39 9.25
C ILE A 39 -13.54 25.82 7.84
N ASP A 40 -12.77 24.79 7.54
CA ASP A 40 -12.78 24.07 6.27
C ASP A 40 -13.54 22.74 6.38
N THR A 41 -13.88 22.17 5.22
CA THR A 41 -14.78 21.01 5.14
C THR A 41 -14.15 19.69 5.59
N PRO A 42 -12.93 19.32 5.18
CA PRO A 42 -12.32 18.07 5.63
C PRO A 42 -11.97 18.12 7.13
N GLU A 43 -12.01 16.96 7.78
CA GLU A 43 -11.75 16.83 9.22
C GLU A 43 -10.50 16.00 9.52
N GLY A 44 -9.99 16.08 10.75
CA GLY A 44 -8.84 15.30 11.22
C GLY A 44 -9.16 13.84 11.59
N GLY A 45 -10.12 13.19 10.91
CA GLY A 45 -10.62 11.86 11.28
C GLY A 45 -9.53 10.78 11.28
N PHE A 46 -8.60 10.83 10.33
CA PHE A 46 -7.50 9.86 10.25
C PHE A 46 -6.44 10.00 11.35
N ASP A 47 -6.25 11.19 11.93
CA ASP A 47 -5.42 11.36 13.13
C ASP A 47 -6.05 10.61 14.31
N ALA A 48 -7.35 10.80 14.51
CA ALA A 48 -8.10 10.12 15.57
C ALA A 48 -8.05 8.60 15.41
N MET A 49 -8.26 8.10 14.19
CA MET A 49 -8.17 6.67 13.89
C MET A 49 -6.79 6.10 14.20
N LEU A 50 -5.73 6.78 13.76
CA LEU A 50 -4.37 6.30 13.98
C LEU A 50 -4.02 6.31 15.47
N GLN A 51 -4.34 7.39 16.20
CA GLN A 51 -4.11 7.46 17.65
C GLN A 51 -4.92 6.37 18.40
N ALA A 52 -6.17 6.13 18.02
CA ALA A 52 -6.97 5.04 18.57
C ALA A 52 -6.37 3.65 18.26
N ALA A 53 -5.66 3.49 17.14
CA ALA A 53 -5.00 2.24 16.79
C ALA A 53 -3.72 1.99 17.59
N VAL A 54 -2.88 3.00 17.75
CA VAL A 54 -1.52 2.86 18.33
C VAL A 54 -1.49 3.06 19.85
N CYS A 55 -2.42 3.84 20.42
CA CYS A 55 -2.49 4.11 21.87
C CYS A 55 -3.19 2.97 22.64
N GLN A 56 -2.74 1.73 22.46
CA GLN A 56 -3.41 0.52 22.96
C GLN A 56 -3.79 0.57 24.45
N SER A 57 -2.89 1.04 25.31
CA SER A 57 -3.11 1.12 26.76
C SER A 57 -4.13 2.18 27.16
N HIS A 58 -4.15 3.33 26.47
CA HIS A 58 -5.09 4.41 26.74
C HIS A 58 -6.51 4.00 26.33
N ILE A 59 -6.64 3.42 25.13
CA ILE A 59 -7.94 2.96 24.62
C ILE A 59 -8.44 1.72 25.39
N GLY A 60 -7.53 0.83 25.80
CA GLY A 60 -7.87 -0.39 26.53
C GLY A 60 -8.12 -1.60 25.61
N TRP A 61 -7.44 -1.67 24.46
CA TRP A 61 -7.59 -2.81 23.55
C TRP A 61 -7.11 -4.11 24.20
N ARG A 62 -8.01 -5.09 24.32
CA ARG A 62 -7.65 -6.46 24.73
C ARG A 62 -6.79 -7.12 23.64
N LYS A 63 -5.80 -7.91 24.04
CA LYS A 63 -4.88 -8.56 23.09
C LYS A 63 -5.57 -9.70 22.33
N GLU A 64 -6.46 -10.40 23.00
CA GLU A 64 -7.16 -11.60 22.54
C GLU A 64 -8.56 -11.34 21.95
N ALA A 65 -9.00 -10.09 21.84
CA ALA A 65 -10.32 -9.75 21.32
C ALA A 65 -10.27 -9.33 19.84
N LYS A 66 -11.38 -9.57 19.10
CA LYS A 66 -11.59 -8.89 17.82
C LYS A 66 -11.78 -7.40 18.10
N ARG A 67 -11.02 -6.56 17.41
CA ARG A 67 -11.05 -5.11 17.61
C ARG A 67 -11.86 -4.48 16.49
N LEU A 68 -12.91 -3.77 16.89
CA LEU A 68 -13.80 -3.06 15.98
C LEU A 68 -13.73 -1.57 16.29
N LEU A 69 -13.37 -0.78 15.28
CA LEU A 69 -13.34 0.68 15.34
C LEU A 69 -14.46 1.22 14.45
N LEU A 70 -15.46 1.83 15.07
CA LEU A 70 -16.56 2.51 14.38
C LEU A 70 -16.18 3.98 14.20
N VAL A 71 -16.14 4.44 12.94
CA VAL A 71 -15.87 5.83 12.56
C VAL A 71 -17.16 6.41 11.98
N MET A 72 -17.74 7.38 12.69
CA MET A 72 -18.96 8.06 12.28
C MET A 72 -18.62 9.49 11.84
N THR A 73 -19.04 9.87 10.64
CA THR A 73 -18.76 11.21 10.08
C THR A 73 -19.71 11.55 8.95
N ASP A 74 -19.94 12.83 8.70
CA ASP A 74 -20.65 13.38 7.55
C ASP A 74 -19.71 14.12 6.58
N GLN A 75 -18.40 14.16 6.87
CA GLN A 75 -17.39 14.84 6.06
C GLN A 75 -16.22 13.92 5.66
N THR A 76 -15.43 14.37 4.69
CA THR A 76 -14.17 13.72 4.29
C THR A 76 -13.08 13.97 5.33
N SER A 77 -12.05 13.12 5.39
CA SER A 77 -10.87 13.36 6.23
C SER A 77 -9.75 14.03 5.44
N HIS A 78 -8.97 14.89 6.08
CA HIS A 78 -7.68 15.31 5.55
C HIS A 78 -6.73 14.12 5.34
N LEU A 79 -5.82 14.28 4.39
CA LEU A 79 -4.78 13.32 4.04
C LEU A 79 -3.39 13.91 4.37
N ALA A 80 -2.38 13.04 4.38
CA ALA A 80 -0.98 13.49 4.44
C ALA A 80 -0.69 14.57 3.39
N LEU A 81 0.18 15.52 3.73
CA LEU A 81 0.53 16.74 2.99
C LEU A 81 -0.53 17.86 2.97
N ASP A 82 -1.78 17.64 3.41
CA ASP A 82 -2.76 18.74 3.54
C ASP A 82 -2.31 19.76 4.60
N SER A 83 -1.70 19.28 5.69
CA SER A 83 -1.21 20.10 6.79
C SER A 83 -0.09 21.08 6.38
N LYS A 84 0.49 20.91 5.19
CA LYS A 84 1.46 21.86 4.60
C LYS A 84 0.85 23.25 4.43
N LEU A 85 -0.46 23.34 4.18
CA LEU A 85 -1.19 24.62 4.12
C LEU A 85 -1.21 25.35 5.47
N ALA A 86 -1.12 24.60 6.57
CA ALA A 86 -1.01 25.11 7.93
C ALA A 86 0.45 25.31 8.39
N GLY A 87 1.44 25.14 7.49
CA GLY A 87 2.86 25.25 7.81
C GLY A 87 3.44 24.04 8.56
N ILE A 88 2.70 22.95 8.64
CA ILE A 88 3.14 21.70 9.26
C ILE A 88 3.79 20.84 8.17
N VAL A 89 5.06 20.49 8.36
CA VAL A 89 5.87 19.74 7.36
C VAL A 89 6.60 18.56 7.98
N ILE A 90 6.23 18.18 9.20
CA ILE A 90 6.80 17.03 9.92
C ILE A 90 5.88 15.84 9.65
N PRO A 91 6.34 14.82 8.90
CA PRO A 91 5.52 13.65 8.63
C PRO A 91 5.04 12.96 9.91
N HIS A 92 3.87 12.34 9.85
CA HIS A 92 3.35 11.56 10.96
C HIS A 92 4.29 10.37 11.27
N ASP A 93 4.63 10.14 12.53
CA ASP A 93 5.62 9.12 12.94
C ASP A 93 5.03 7.72 13.22
N GLY A 94 3.71 7.64 13.37
CA GLY A 94 2.99 6.37 13.57
C GLY A 94 2.95 5.92 15.03
N ASN A 95 3.31 6.80 15.97
CA ASN A 95 3.36 6.51 17.40
C ASN A 95 2.19 7.14 18.17
N CYS A 96 2.01 6.68 19.41
CA CYS A 96 1.02 7.24 20.33
C CYS A 96 1.51 8.57 20.92
N HIS A 97 0.71 9.62 20.78
CA HIS A 97 0.96 10.95 21.34
C HIS A 97 -0.27 11.49 22.08
N LEU A 98 -1.00 10.61 22.76
CA LEU A 98 -1.99 11.02 23.74
C LEU A 98 -1.29 11.44 25.04
N LYS A 99 -1.60 12.65 25.51
CA LYS A 99 -1.23 13.13 26.84
C LYS A 99 -2.45 13.77 27.47
N ASP A 100 -2.76 13.39 28.70
CA ASP A 100 -3.96 13.84 29.40
C ASP A 100 -5.22 13.64 28.54
N ASN A 101 -5.28 12.48 27.84
CA ASN A 101 -6.31 12.10 26.88
C ASN A 101 -6.44 12.95 25.61
N VAL A 102 -5.55 13.92 25.38
CA VAL A 102 -5.58 14.78 24.18
C VAL A 102 -4.42 14.44 23.24
N TYR A 103 -4.68 14.43 21.94
CA TYR A 103 -3.63 14.29 20.93
C TYR A 103 -2.83 15.60 20.81
N ILE A 104 -1.61 15.61 21.38
CA ILE A 104 -0.80 16.83 21.49
C ILE A 104 -0.01 17.18 20.23
N LYS A 105 0.04 16.30 19.23
CA LYS A 105 0.81 16.52 18.00
C LYS A 105 -0.02 17.04 16.82
N ALA A 106 -1.33 17.24 17.00
CA ALA A 106 -2.25 17.73 15.97
C ALA A 106 -1.79 19.01 15.25
N THR A 107 -1.07 19.90 15.93
CA THR A 107 -0.58 21.18 15.36
C THR A 107 0.89 21.15 14.95
N SER A 108 1.53 19.99 14.95
CA SER A 108 2.98 19.86 14.74
C SER A 108 3.38 18.68 13.87
N MET A 109 2.50 17.71 13.66
CA MET A 109 2.69 16.57 12.75
C MET A 109 1.61 16.59 11.67
N GLU A 110 1.98 16.18 10.47
CA GLU A 110 1.03 15.99 9.37
C GLU A 110 0.00 14.91 9.70
N HIS A 111 -1.10 14.90 8.96
CA HIS A 111 -2.01 13.76 8.96
C HIS A 111 -1.32 12.49 8.47
N PRO A 112 -1.74 11.29 8.96
CA PRO A 112 -1.15 10.04 8.51
C PRO A 112 -1.47 9.79 7.04
N SER A 113 -0.52 9.17 6.33
CA SER A 113 -0.80 8.63 5.01
C SER A 113 -1.72 7.42 5.10
N LEU A 114 -2.50 7.15 4.04
CA LEU A 114 -3.33 5.94 3.97
C LEU A 114 -2.52 4.66 4.15
N GLY A 115 -1.29 4.62 3.63
CA GLY A 115 -0.40 3.47 3.78
C GLY A 115 0.02 3.25 5.24
N GLN A 116 0.38 4.32 5.95
CA GLN A 116 0.73 4.25 7.37
C GLN A 116 -0.48 3.87 8.24
N LEU A 117 -1.65 4.44 7.95
CA LEU A 117 -2.88 4.07 8.64
C LEU A 117 -3.22 2.59 8.41
N SER A 118 -3.13 2.13 7.17
CA SER A 118 -3.33 0.73 6.76
C SER A 118 -2.40 -0.21 7.55
N GLU A 119 -1.11 0.09 7.57
CA GLU A 119 -0.11 -0.67 8.34
C GLU A 119 -0.49 -0.76 9.82
N LYS A 120 -0.79 0.38 10.47
CA LYS A 120 -1.13 0.37 11.90
C LYS A 120 -2.46 -0.32 12.19
N LEU A 121 -3.44 -0.28 11.31
CA LEU A 121 -4.68 -1.04 11.50
C LEU A 121 -4.42 -2.56 11.41
N ILE A 122 -3.58 -2.99 10.46
CA ILE A 122 -3.21 -4.40 10.28
C ILE A 122 -2.37 -4.90 11.47
N ASP A 123 -1.30 -4.17 11.83
CA ASP A 123 -0.39 -4.49 12.94
C ASP A 123 -1.15 -4.65 14.26
N ASN A 124 -2.20 -3.86 14.43
CA ASN A 124 -3.01 -3.86 15.64
C ASN A 124 -4.29 -4.70 15.50
N ASN A 125 -4.49 -5.45 14.41
CA ASN A 125 -5.67 -6.30 14.16
C ASN A 125 -7.01 -5.56 14.35
N ILE A 126 -7.09 -4.30 13.90
CA ILE A 126 -8.28 -3.46 14.03
C ILE A 126 -9.06 -3.47 12.73
N ASN A 127 -10.35 -3.78 12.83
CA ASN A 127 -11.28 -3.71 11.72
C ASN A 127 -12.10 -2.43 11.84
N VAL A 128 -12.23 -1.70 10.74
CA VAL A 128 -12.88 -0.38 10.75
C VAL A 128 -14.22 -0.43 10.02
N ILE A 129 -15.24 0.20 10.61
CA ILE A 129 -16.49 0.53 9.93
C ILE A 129 -16.53 2.04 9.74
N PHE A 130 -16.52 2.47 8.49
CA PHE A 130 -16.88 3.84 8.12
C PHE A 130 -18.40 3.92 8.00
N ALA A 131 -19.05 4.55 8.98
CA ALA A 131 -20.47 4.87 8.97
C ALA A 131 -20.62 6.34 8.54
N VAL A 132 -20.82 6.56 7.24
CA VAL A 132 -20.67 7.89 6.61
C VAL A 132 -22.01 8.40 6.13
N GLN A 133 -22.34 9.64 6.48
CA GLN A 133 -23.59 10.27 6.04
C GLN A 133 -23.43 10.93 4.67
N GLY A 134 -24.52 11.02 3.92
CA GLY A 134 -24.59 11.86 2.72
C GLY A 134 -23.76 11.37 1.53
N SER A 135 -23.35 12.31 0.67
CA SER A 135 -22.61 12.03 -0.57
C SER A 135 -21.15 11.65 -0.34
N GLN A 136 -20.62 11.95 0.85
CA GLN A 136 -19.25 11.65 1.27
C GLN A 136 -18.99 10.15 1.40
N PHE A 137 -20.04 9.33 1.51
CA PHE A 137 -19.94 7.87 1.53
C PHE A 137 -19.09 7.30 0.38
N HIS A 138 -19.23 7.84 -0.83
CA HIS A 138 -18.48 7.37 -1.98
C HIS A 138 -16.96 7.57 -1.83
N TRP A 139 -16.54 8.67 -1.20
CA TRP A 139 -15.13 8.94 -0.95
C TRP A 139 -14.51 7.84 -0.07
N TYR A 140 -15.16 7.47 1.04
CA TYR A 140 -14.68 6.37 1.89
C TYR A 140 -14.77 5.00 1.20
N LYS A 141 -15.74 4.79 0.33
CA LYS A 141 -15.86 3.56 -0.48
C LYS A 141 -14.65 3.39 -1.42
N ASP A 142 -14.18 4.48 -2.01
CA ASP A 142 -13.02 4.47 -2.92
C ASP A 142 -11.70 4.22 -2.18
N LEU A 143 -11.65 4.46 -0.86
CA LEU A 143 -10.48 4.18 -0.02
C LEU A 143 -10.36 2.71 0.42
N LEU A 144 -11.46 1.94 0.37
CA LEU A 144 -11.48 0.56 0.87
C LEU A 144 -10.39 -0.36 0.27
N PRO A 145 -10.03 -0.28 -1.04
CA PRO A 145 -8.95 -1.10 -1.59
C PRO A 145 -7.58 -0.83 -0.96
N LEU A 146 -7.38 0.34 -0.36
CA LEU A 146 -6.13 0.76 0.28
C LEU A 146 -6.09 0.44 1.78
N LEU A 147 -7.25 0.17 2.38
CA LEU A 147 -7.45 -0.09 3.80
C LEU A 147 -8.07 -1.49 3.99
N PRO A 148 -7.28 -2.57 3.96
CA PRO A 148 -7.79 -3.92 4.14
C PRO A 148 -8.37 -4.10 5.55
N GLY A 149 -9.46 -4.89 5.66
CA GLY A 149 -10.18 -5.05 6.93
C GLY A 149 -11.15 -3.91 7.25
N THR A 150 -11.34 -2.97 6.33
CA THR A 150 -12.32 -1.88 6.49
C THR A 150 -13.57 -2.10 5.64
N VAL A 151 -14.69 -1.56 6.11
CA VAL A 151 -15.97 -1.55 5.39
C VAL A 151 -16.57 -0.15 5.46
N ALA A 152 -17.19 0.31 4.37
CA ALA A 152 -17.97 1.53 4.36
C ALA A 152 -19.47 1.20 4.28
N ARG A 153 -20.27 1.97 5.03
CA ARG A 153 -21.72 1.91 5.07
C ARG A 153 -22.28 3.32 5.13
N GLN A 154 -23.40 3.53 4.44
CA GLN A 154 -24.11 4.79 4.50
C GLN A 154 -24.96 4.83 5.79
N ILE A 155 -24.82 5.89 6.56
CA ILE A 155 -25.64 6.12 7.76
C ILE A 155 -26.79 7.07 7.43
N GLU A 156 -27.98 6.76 7.93
CA GLU A 156 -29.16 7.60 7.79
C GLU A 156 -29.09 8.81 8.73
N SER A 157 -29.90 9.85 8.46
CA SER A 157 -30.01 10.99 9.36
C SER A 157 -30.43 10.53 10.75
N GLN A 158 -29.80 11.09 11.79
CA GLN A 158 -29.99 10.69 13.20
C GLN A 158 -29.50 9.26 13.54
N ALA A 159 -28.69 8.63 12.68
CA ALA A 159 -28.09 7.33 12.96
C ALA A 159 -29.10 6.19 13.20
N ALA A 160 -30.28 6.26 12.56
CA ALA A 160 -31.38 5.30 12.75
C ALA A 160 -30.98 3.84 12.47
N ASN A 161 -30.16 3.61 11.44
CA ASN A 161 -29.69 2.29 11.04
C ASN A 161 -28.38 1.85 11.72
N LEU A 162 -27.84 2.63 12.67
CA LEU A 162 -26.51 2.37 13.25
C LEU A 162 -26.40 1.00 13.93
N ASN A 163 -27.46 0.57 14.61
CA ASN A 163 -27.46 -0.73 15.29
C ASN A 163 -27.26 -1.88 14.30
N ASP A 164 -28.03 -1.88 13.21
CA ASP A 164 -27.94 -2.91 12.17
C ASP A 164 -26.55 -2.91 11.52
N LEU A 165 -25.98 -1.73 11.25
CA LEU A 165 -24.63 -1.61 10.71
C LEU A 165 -23.56 -2.24 11.61
N VAL A 166 -23.65 -2.01 12.93
CA VAL A 166 -22.71 -2.57 13.90
C VAL A 166 -22.91 -4.08 14.04
N VAL A 167 -24.16 -4.54 14.10
CA VAL A 167 -24.48 -5.97 14.21
C VAL A 167 -23.99 -6.74 12.98
N GLU A 168 -24.29 -6.28 11.77
CA GLU A 168 -23.82 -6.92 10.53
C GLU A 168 -22.29 -6.98 10.45
N ALA A 169 -21.62 -5.89 10.79
CA ALA A 169 -20.17 -5.84 10.79
C ALA A 169 -19.58 -6.77 11.85
N TYR A 170 -20.17 -6.83 13.04
CA TYR A 170 -19.77 -7.79 14.07
C TYR A 170 -19.98 -9.23 13.61
N GLN A 171 -21.10 -9.56 12.97
CA GLN A 171 -21.37 -10.88 12.39
C GLN A 171 -20.33 -11.26 11.33
N LYS A 172 -19.95 -10.31 10.47
CA LYS A 172 -18.87 -10.51 9.48
C LYS A 172 -17.51 -10.70 10.14
N LEU A 173 -17.25 -10.02 11.26
CA LEU A 173 -16.01 -10.19 12.01
C LEU A 173 -15.93 -11.55 12.66
N ILE A 174 -17.00 -12.00 13.32
CA ILE A 174 -17.00 -13.32 13.97
C ILE A 174 -16.90 -14.47 12.97
N SER A 175 -17.41 -14.29 11.74
CA SER A 175 -17.31 -15.28 10.67
C SER A 175 -15.92 -15.42 10.05
N GLU A 176 -14.96 -14.57 10.42
CA GLU A 176 -13.55 -14.72 10.04
C GLU A 176 -12.75 -15.42 11.14
N VAL A 177 -12.15 -16.57 10.82
CA VAL A 177 -11.36 -17.37 11.76
C VAL A 177 -9.91 -17.42 11.30
N LYS A 178 -9.01 -16.89 12.13
CA LYS A 178 -7.56 -16.78 11.89
C LYS A 178 -6.79 -17.19 13.13
N ILE A 179 -5.57 -17.69 12.95
CA ILE A 179 -4.64 -18.01 14.04
C ILE A 179 -3.43 -17.07 14.00
N GLN A 180 -3.07 -16.56 15.17
CA GLN A 180 -1.84 -15.83 15.44
C GLN A 180 -0.85 -16.72 16.19
N VAL A 181 0.44 -16.58 15.85
CA VAL A 181 1.55 -17.22 16.58
C VAL A 181 2.21 -16.19 17.48
N ASP A 182 1.95 -16.29 18.77
CA ASP A 182 2.65 -15.53 19.79
C ASP A 182 3.91 -16.28 20.24
N ASN A 183 4.86 -15.53 20.82
CA ASN A 183 6.07 -16.09 21.41
C ASN A 183 6.94 -16.89 20.42
N GLN A 184 7.09 -16.39 19.18
CA GLN A 184 7.87 -17.06 18.14
C GLN A 184 9.32 -17.33 18.60
N ILE A 185 9.80 -18.54 18.29
CA ILE A 185 11.14 -19.00 18.65
C ILE A 185 12.08 -18.75 17.47
N GLN A 186 13.21 -18.10 17.71
CA GLN A 186 14.23 -17.85 16.69
C GLN A 186 14.71 -19.16 16.06
N GLY A 187 14.74 -19.21 14.72
CA GLY A 187 15.17 -20.37 13.92
C GLY A 187 14.06 -21.40 13.61
N LEU A 188 12.85 -21.22 14.14
CA LEU A 188 11.67 -22.02 13.81
C LEU A 188 10.72 -21.23 12.91
N HIS A 189 10.26 -21.85 11.83
CA HIS A 189 9.27 -21.30 10.92
C HIS A 189 7.94 -22.03 11.10
N PHE A 190 6.87 -21.26 11.29
CA PHE A 190 5.51 -21.77 11.39
C PHE A 190 4.80 -21.54 10.06
N ASN A 191 4.39 -22.62 9.40
CA ASN A 191 3.54 -22.57 8.22
C ASN A 191 2.14 -23.06 8.60
N ILE A 192 1.17 -22.16 8.53
CA ILE A 192 -0.22 -22.42 8.91
C ILE A 192 -1.04 -22.56 7.63
N THR A 193 -1.84 -23.62 7.55
CA THR A 193 -2.84 -23.83 6.50
C THR A 193 -4.20 -24.02 7.15
N ALA A 194 -5.13 -23.11 6.87
CA ALA A 194 -6.51 -23.21 7.28
C ALA A 194 -7.29 -24.11 6.31
N ILE A 195 -8.14 -24.98 6.84
CA ILE A 195 -9.07 -25.85 6.12
C ILE A 195 -10.47 -25.38 6.52
N CYS A 196 -11.13 -24.73 5.58
CA CYS A 196 -12.42 -24.08 5.81
C CYS A 196 -13.58 -25.09 5.64
N PRO A 197 -14.80 -24.77 6.14
CA PRO A 197 -15.95 -25.66 6.09
C PRO A 197 -16.37 -26.05 4.65
N ASP A 198 -16.08 -25.17 3.68
CA ASP A 198 -16.29 -25.40 2.25
C ASP A 198 -15.27 -26.39 1.62
N GLY A 199 -14.34 -26.92 2.42
CA GLY A 199 -13.25 -27.78 1.97
C GLY A 199 -12.07 -27.03 1.33
N SER A 200 -12.13 -25.70 1.24
CA SER A 200 -11.04 -24.91 0.69
C SER A 200 -9.84 -24.87 1.65
N LYS A 201 -8.64 -24.93 1.08
CA LYS A 201 -7.37 -24.82 1.83
C LYS A 201 -6.77 -23.44 1.58
N LYS A 202 -6.56 -22.68 2.65
CA LYS A 202 -5.96 -21.33 2.62
C LYS A 202 -4.62 -21.39 3.33
N THR A 203 -3.54 -21.09 2.61
CA THR A 203 -2.17 -21.10 3.14
C THR A 203 -1.79 -19.72 3.70
N GLY A 204 -0.99 -19.70 4.76
CA GLY A 204 -0.53 -18.48 5.40
C GLY A 204 -1.53 -17.88 6.40
N MET A 205 -1.56 -16.55 6.49
CA MET A 205 -2.35 -15.78 7.47
C MET A 205 -3.78 -15.44 7.01
N GLU A 206 -4.20 -15.93 5.83
CA GLU A 206 -5.47 -15.54 5.22
C GLU A 206 -6.69 -16.03 6.02
N GLY A 207 -6.56 -17.19 6.69
CA GLY A 207 -7.62 -17.81 7.50
C GLY A 207 -8.85 -18.23 6.69
N CYS A 208 -9.95 -18.48 7.39
CA CYS A 208 -11.26 -18.78 6.80
C CYS A 208 -12.21 -17.60 6.97
N LYS A 209 -13.06 -17.35 5.97
CA LYS A 209 -14.05 -16.27 5.96
C LYS A 209 -15.44 -16.86 5.78
N ASN A 210 -16.46 -16.15 6.27
CA ASN A 210 -17.87 -16.56 6.18
C ASN A 210 -18.17 -17.89 6.89
N VAL A 211 -17.47 -18.15 7.99
CA VAL A 211 -17.70 -19.32 8.84
C VAL A 211 -18.99 -19.13 9.64
N GLY A 212 -19.90 -20.10 9.56
CA GLY A 212 -21.13 -20.12 10.33
C GLY A 212 -20.92 -20.40 11.83
N TYR A 213 -21.91 -20.08 12.66
CA TYR A 213 -21.83 -20.18 14.13
C TYR A 213 -21.51 -21.58 14.68
N ASN A 214 -21.81 -22.65 13.93
CA ASN A 214 -21.59 -24.05 14.33
C ASN A 214 -20.62 -24.77 13.39
N GLU A 215 -19.88 -24.04 12.57
CA GLU A 215 -18.93 -24.63 11.64
C GLU A 215 -17.52 -24.68 12.26
N GLU A 216 -16.83 -25.79 12.05
CA GLU A 216 -15.49 -25.99 12.56
C GLU A 216 -14.45 -25.65 11.49
N VAL A 217 -13.40 -24.93 11.90
CA VAL A 217 -12.24 -24.64 11.05
C VAL A 217 -11.05 -25.42 11.57
N LEU A 218 -10.43 -26.22 10.71
CA LEU A 218 -9.26 -27.01 11.05
C LEU A 218 -7.99 -26.29 10.59
N PHE A 219 -6.94 -26.31 11.41
CA PHE A 219 -5.67 -25.69 11.07
C PHE A 219 -4.55 -26.74 11.05
N ASN A 220 -3.93 -26.92 9.89
CA ASN A 220 -2.70 -27.69 9.77
C ASN A 220 -1.51 -26.76 10.01
N VAL A 221 -0.78 -27.00 11.10
CA VAL A 221 0.39 -26.21 11.48
C VAL A 221 1.65 -27.04 11.27
N SER A 222 2.43 -26.68 10.26
CA SER A 222 3.72 -27.28 9.95
C SER A 222 4.84 -26.43 10.54
N ILE A 223 5.68 -27.03 11.38
CA ILE A 223 6.77 -26.34 12.07
C ILE A 223 8.08 -26.86 11.49
N THR A 224 8.90 -25.98 10.92
CA THR A 224 10.19 -26.33 10.32
C THR A 224 11.33 -25.60 11.00
N MET A 225 12.51 -26.21 11.04
CA MET A 225 13.72 -25.66 11.65
C MET A 225 14.85 -25.71 10.63
N LYS A 226 15.51 -24.57 10.37
CA LYS A 226 16.54 -24.46 9.31
C LYS A 226 17.93 -24.96 9.74
N GLY A 227 18.23 -24.94 11.03
CA GLY A 227 19.50 -25.39 11.61
C GLY A 227 19.41 -25.51 13.13
N CYS A 228 20.42 -26.12 13.76
CA CYS A 228 20.41 -26.35 15.21
C CYS A 228 21.31 -25.42 16.02
N ASP A 229 21.59 -24.22 15.50
CA ASP A 229 22.58 -23.29 16.08
C ASP A 229 22.02 -22.36 17.18
N SER A 230 20.78 -22.55 17.62
CA SER A 230 20.19 -21.69 18.66
C SER A 230 20.52 -22.21 20.06
N THR A 231 21.72 -21.88 20.53
CA THR A 231 22.10 -22.01 21.94
C THR A 231 21.29 -21.03 22.78
N GLY A 232 20.24 -21.54 23.44
CA GLY A 232 19.41 -20.76 24.35
C GLY A 232 18.25 -20.05 23.64
N GLY A 233 17.02 -20.36 24.07
CA GLY A 233 15.81 -19.77 23.55
C GLY A 233 14.58 -20.34 24.24
N ARG A 234 13.43 -19.67 24.07
CA ARG A 234 12.15 -20.07 24.64
C ARG A 234 11.77 -21.48 24.15
N LYS A 235 11.18 -22.30 25.03
CA LYS A 235 10.83 -23.71 24.75
C LYS A 235 9.42 -23.90 24.20
N TYR A 236 8.63 -22.83 24.10
CA TYR A 236 7.25 -22.94 23.70
C TYR A 236 6.83 -21.78 22.80
N ALA A 237 5.97 -22.07 21.83
CA ALA A 237 5.22 -21.08 21.05
C ALA A 237 3.74 -21.19 21.43
N ILE A 238 2.98 -20.11 21.27
CA ILE A 238 1.55 -20.10 21.57
C ILE A 238 0.77 -19.83 20.29
N LEU A 239 -0.10 -20.75 19.92
CA LEU A 239 -1.06 -20.58 18.85
C LEU A 239 -2.37 -20.08 19.46
N LYS A 240 -2.88 -18.95 18.97
CA LYS A 240 -4.12 -18.36 19.45
C LYS A 240 -5.06 -18.03 18.31
N PRO A 241 -6.34 -18.43 18.35
CA PRO A 241 -7.33 -17.92 17.42
C PRO A 241 -7.64 -16.45 17.75
N ILE A 242 -7.67 -15.59 16.73
CA ILE A 242 -7.95 -14.15 16.93
C ILE A 242 -9.42 -13.97 17.33
N GLY A 243 -9.66 -13.39 18.50
CA GLY A 243 -11.01 -13.14 19.03
C GLY A 243 -11.53 -14.20 19.98
N PHE A 244 -10.73 -15.20 20.30
CA PHE A 244 -11.07 -16.33 21.16
C PHE A 244 -10.11 -16.37 22.36
N ASN A 245 -10.59 -16.87 23.50
CA ASN A 245 -9.79 -16.90 24.73
C ASN A 245 -8.93 -18.17 24.85
N GLU A 246 -9.22 -19.17 24.03
CA GLU A 246 -8.52 -20.45 24.00
C GLU A 246 -7.14 -20.31 23.36
N THR A 247 -6.18 -21.08 23.87
CA THR A 247 -4.80 -21.06 23.36
C THR A 247 -4.25 -22.48 23.30
N ALA A 248 -3.45 -22.76 22.27
CA ALA A 248 -2.72 -24.01 22.14
C ALA A 248 -1.22 -23.73 22.32
N ILE A 249 -0.60 -24.39 23.29
CA ILE A 249 0.82 -24.22 23.61
C ILE A 249 1.61 -25.34 22.93
N VAL A 250 2.56 -24.97 22.08
CA VAL A 250 3.44 -25.90 21.39
C VAL A 250 4.80 -25.91 22.08
N ASN A 251 5.09 -26.97 22.83
CA ASN A 251 6.40 -27.18 23.44
C ASN A 251 7.36 -27.81 22.42
N VAL A 252 8.47 -27.13 22.15
CA VAL A 252 9.49 -27.56 21.18
C VAL A 252 10.73 -28.03 21.91
N GLN A 253 11.03 -29.32 21.80
CA GLN A 253 12.27 -29.93 22.28
C GLN A 253 13.17 -30.21 21.09
N LYS A 254 14.33 -29.55 21.06
CA LYS A 254 15.34 -29.73 20.00
C LYS A 254 16.24 -30.89 20.39
N SER A 255 16.37 -31.88 19.50
CA SER A 255 17.31 -32.99 19.66
C SER A 255 18.26 -33.04 18.48
N CYS A 256 19.48 -32.54 18.69
CA CYS A 256 20.50 -32.44 17.66
C CYS A 256 21.78 -33.18 18.02
N ALA A 257 21.88 -33.68 19.25
CA ALA A 257 22.94 -34.58 19.64
C ALA A 257 22.58 -36.01 19.24
N CYS A 258 23.48 -36.68 18.51
CA CYS A 258 23.39 -38.12 18.34
C CYS A 258 23.77 -38.77 19.68
N GLN A 259 22.86 -39.55 20.27
CA GLN A 259 23.21 -40.43 21.37
C GLN A 259 24.15 -41.51 20.83
N TYR A 260 25.45 -41.32 21.08
CA TYR A 260 26.40 -42.42 20.95
C TYR A 260 26.17 -43.32 22.15
N GLY A 261 25.80 -44.59 21.91
CA GLY A 261 25.77 -45.59 22.96
C GLY A 261 27.11 -45.62 23.68
N ASP A 262 27.08 -45.75 25.01
CA ASP A 262 28.26 -45.90 25.85
C ASP A 262 29.16 -47.01 25.31
N SER A 263 30.18 -46.61 24.56
CA SER A 263 31.34 -47.41 24.25
C SER A 263 32.48 -46.44 24.10
N ALA A 264 33.08 -46.15 25.24
CA ALA A 264 34.35 -45.48 25.34
C ALA A 264 35.37 -46.14 24.39
N ARG A 265 36.18 -45.27 23.75
CA ARG A 265 37.35 -45.54 22.90
C ARG A 265 37.07 -45.65 21.39
N HIS A 266 36.90 -44.49 20.75
CA HIS A 266 37.82 -44.01 19.71
C HIS A 266 37.54 -42.52 19.46
N LYS A 267 38.41 -41.64 19.97
CA LYS A 267 38.43 -40.23 19.57
C LYS A 267 38.80 -40.16 18.09
N ARG A 268 37.81 -40.03 17.20
CA ARG A 268 38.02 -39.34 15.92
C ARG A 268 37.61 -37.89 16.16
N VAL A 269 38.62 -37.05 16.35
CA VAL A 269 38.49 -35.60 16.30
C VAL A 269 38.14 -35.26 14.85
N TRP A 270 36.96 -34.67 14.61
CA TRP A 270 36.75 -33.90 13.40
C TRP A 270 37.61 -32.65 13.52
N ALA A 271 38.75 -32.67 12.84
CA ALA A 271 39.58 -31.49 12.69
C ALA A 271 38.97 -30.62 11.59
N ASP A 272 38.67 -29.39 12.01
CA ASP A 272 38.63 -28.19 11.19
C ASP A 272 39.81 -28.17 10.20
N GLU A 273 39.61 -27.58 9.03
CA GLU A 273 40.61 -27.49 7.95
C GLU A 273 41.76 -26.59 8.40
N THR A 274 42.71 -27.14 9.15
CA THR A 274 44.03 -26.54 9.32
C THR A 274 45.06 -27.65 9.56
N PHE A 275 46.03 -27.72 8.65
CA PHE A 275 47.28 -28.51 8.64
C PHE A 275 47.72 -29.06 10.01
N PRO A 276 48.24 -30.30 10.08
CA PRO A 276 49.65 -30.48 9.73
C PRO A 276 50.00 -31.84 9.08
N ASP A 277 51.03 -31.79 8.25
CA ASP A 277 52.25 -32.61 8.33
C ASP A 277 52.71 -33.04 6.93
N GLY A 278 53.85 -32.46 6.54
CA GLY A 278 54.54 -32.79 5.32
C GLY A 278 55.08 -34.21 5.44
N LYS A 279 54.47 -35.16 4.73
CA LYS A 279 55.18 -36.37 4.36
C LYS A 279 56.10 -36.05 3.20
N GLU A 280 57.35 -35.76 3.54
CA GLU A 280 58.51 -35.95 2.66
C GLU A 280 58.40 -37.31 1.98
N SER A 281 58.17 -37.30 0.67
CA SER A 281 58.48 -38.43 -0.19
C SER A 281 59.98 -38.41 -0.43
N HIS A 282 60.69 -39.28 0.29
CA HIS A 282 62.09 -39.60 0.05
C HIS A 282 62.26 -40.03 -1.41
N CYS A 283 62.86 -39.16 -2.24
CA CYS A 283 63.19 -39.47 -3.62
C CYS A 283 64.70 -39.70 -3.69
N SER A 284 65.11 -40.97 -3.64
CA SER A 284 66.48 -41.37 -3.96
C SER A 284 66.52 -41.87 -5.40
N ASN A 285 67.46 -41.30 -6.14
CA ASN A 285 67.91 -41.60 -7.51
C ASN A 285 67.12 -40.99 -8.68
N ASN A 286 67.86 -40.18 -9.43
CA ASN A 286 67.60 -39.60 -10.74
C ASN A 286 66.72 -40.44 -11.66
N ASN A 287 65.41 -40.16 -11.67
CA ASN A 287 64.52 -40.10 -12.85
C ASN A 287 63.05 -40.07 -12.39
N CYS A 288 62.59 -38.96 -11.82
CA CYS A 288 61.16 -38.65 -11.86
C CYS A 288 60.87 -37.98 -13.20
N SER A 289 60.49 -38.82 -14.16
CA SER A 289 60.11 -38.41 -15.51
C SER A 289 59.05 -37.30 -15.46
N SER A 290 59.35 -36.20 -16.14
CA SER A 290 58.54 -35.01 -16.41
C SER A 290 57.28 -35.28 -17.25
N ASN A 291 56.68 -36.47 -17.14
CA ASN A 291 55.58 -36.96 -17.97
C ASN A 291 54.37 -37.47 -17.16
N ARG A 292 54.42 -37.47 -15.82
CA ARG A 292 53.25 -37.81 -14.98
C ARG A 292 52.33 -36.60 -14.74
N ASP A 293 52.89 -35.39 -14.65
CA ASP A 293 52.12 -34.18 -14.33
C ASP A 293 51.17 -33.77 -15.47
N THR A 294 51.54 -34.03 -16.71
CA THR A 294 50.73 -33.75 -17.90
C THR A 294 49.49 -34.65 -17.97
N LEU A 295 49.64 -35.94 -17.65
CA LEU A 295 48.53 -36.92 -17.69
C LEU A 295 47.53 -36.74 -16.52
N LEU A 296 48.01 -36.32 -15.35
CA LEU A 296 47.13 -36.00 -14.22
C LEU A 296 46.39 -34.67 -14.43
N SER A 297 47.04 -33.69 -15.06
CA SER A 297 46.43 -32.38 -15.38
C SER A 297 45.31 -32.49 -16.42
N GLU A 298 45.38 -33.45 -17.37
CA GLU A 298 44.27 -33.71 -18.30
C GLU A 298 43.01 -34.19 -17.61
N ARG A 299 43.12 -34.89 -16.47
CA ARG A 299 41.95 -35.38 -15.71
C ARG A 299 41.14 -34.27 -15.05
N CYS A 300 41.69 -33.06 -15.00
CA CYS A 300 41.08 -31.85 -14.47
C CYS A 300 40.48 -30.95 -15.56
N ARG A 301 40.38 -31.43 -16.81
CA ARG A 301 39.64 -30.75 -17.88
C ARG A 301 38.34 -31.47 -18.19
N GLN A 302 37.27 -30.69 -18.38
CA GLN A 302 35.99 -31.23 -18.85
C GLN A 302 36.05 -31.54 -20.37
N HIS A 303 36.66 -30.64 -21.16
CA HIS A 303 36.91 -30.81 -22.59
C HIS A 303 38.34 -30.39 -22.95
N ARG A 304 38.89 -30.93 -24.04
CA ARG A 304 40.29 -30.66 -24.46
C ARG A 304 40.58 -29.17 -24.69
N ASP A 305 39.58 -28.42 -25.13
CA ASP A 305 39.65 -26.98 -25.43
C ASP A 305 39.29 -26.07 -24.25
N GLN A 306 38.98 -26.63 -23.08
CA GLN A 306 38.70 -25.85 -21.87
C GLN A 306 39.92 -25.75 -20.95
N PRO A 307 40.07 -24.64 -20.21
CA PRO A 307 41.13 -24.50 -19.23
C PRO A 307 40.99 -25.54 -18.10
N ILE A 308 42.12 -25.88 -17.48
CA ILE A 308 42.17 -26.78 -16.32
C ILE A 308 41.31 -26.18 -15.20
N CYS A 309 40.43 -27.00 -14.61
CA CYS A 309 39.47 -26.59 -13.58
C CYS A 309 38.69 -25.32 -13.95
N SER A 310 38.31 -25.20 -15.23
CA SER A 310 37.57 -24.05 -15.79
C SER A 310 38.25 -22.69 -15.52
N GLY A 311 39.55 -22.68 -15.19
CA GLY A 311 40.29 -21.49 -14.76
C GLY A 311 39.92 -20.97 -13.36
N GLN A 312 39.04 -21.65 -12.63
CA GLN A 312 38.51 -21.24 -11.33
C GLN A 312 38.96 -22.14 -10.18
N GLY A 313 40.06 -22.90 -10.37
CA GLY A 313 40.62 -23.74 -9.32
C GLY A 313 41.99 -24.30 -9.67
N ASN A 314 42.59 -24.96 -8.69
CA ASN A 314 43.86 -25.66 -8.83
C ASN A 314 43.62 -27.16 -9.03
N CYS A 315 44.31 -27.76 -9.99
CA CYS A 315 44.33 -29.21 -10.17
C CYS A 315 45.42 -29.82 -9.29
N ILE A 316 45.02 -30.64 -8.32
CA ILE A 316 45.94 -31.36 -7.43
C ILE A 316 45.56 -32.84 -7.50
N ASP A 317 46.51 -33.69 -7.88
CA ASP A 317 46.31 -35.14 -8.03
C ASP A 317 45.10 -35.55 -8.90
N GLY A 318 44.83 -34.80 -9.98
CA GLY A 318 43.74 -35.10 -10.90
C GLY A 318 42.34 -34.75 -10.37
N LYS A 319 42.25 -33.94 -9.31
CA LYS A 319 41.01 -33.34 -8.79
C LYS A 319 41.12 -31.82 -8.75
N CYS A 320 40.01 -31.14 -9.04
CA CYS A 320 39.92 -29.69 -8.98
C CYS A 320 39.54 -29.19 -7.59
N PHE A 321 40.29 -28.21 -7.10
CA PHE A 321 40.03 -27.47 -5.87
C PHE A 321 39.67 -26.02 -6.23
N CYS A 322 38.38 -25.68 -6.11
CA CYS A 322 37.85 -24.41 -6.58
C CYS A 322 38.22 -23.24 -5.68
N TYR A 323 38.46 -22.08 -6.28
CA TYR A 323 38.77 -20.86 -5.56
C TYR A 323 37.57 -20.36 -4.74
N LYS A 324 37.86 -19.82 -3.55
CA LYS A 324 36.87 -19.13 -2.72
C LYS A 324 36.87 -17.64 -3.11
N ASN A 325 35.75 -17.15 -3.61
CA ASN A 325 35.58 -15.75 -3.99
C ASN A 325 34.71 -14.99 -2.98
N LYS A 326 34.86 -13.65 -2.93
CA LYS A 326 34.00 -12.79 -2.09
C LYS A 326 32.56 -12.70 -2.58
N LEU A 327 32.32 -13.05 -3.85
CA LEU A 327 31.01 -12.99 -4.51
C LEU A 327 30.15 -14.22 -4.26
N GLY A 328 30.75 -15.35 -3.88
CA GLY A 328 30.04 -16.60 -3.63
C GLY A 328 30.95 -17.82 -3.84
N LYS A 329 30.33 -19.00 -3.94
CA LYS A 329 31.01 -20.29 -4.01
C LYS A 329 31.09 -20.79 -5.45
N VAL A 330 32.32 -21.12 -5.88
CA VAL A 330 32.56 -21.89 -7.09
C VAL A 330 32.60 -23.39 -6.73
N TYR A 331 31.91 -24.21 -7.50
CA TYR A 331 31.76 -25.65 -7.25
C TYR A 331 31.63 -26.44 -8.57
N GLY A 332 31.56 -27.77 -8.46
CA GLY A 332 31.56 -28.68 -9.61
C GLY A 332 32.84 -29.50 -9.69
N LYS A 333 32.83 -30.55 -10.53
CA LYS A 333 33.97 -31.49 -10.63
C LYS A 333 35.20 -30.82 -11.24
N TYR A 334 34.98 -29.83 -12.08
CA TYR A 334 35.94 -29.04 -12.81
C TYR A 334 35.83 -27.54 -12.48
N CYS A 335 35.19 -27.17 -11.35
CA CYS A 335 34.94 -25.78 -10.96
C CYS A 335 34.19 -24.96 -12.03
N GLU A 336 33.25 -25.63 -12.69
CA GLU A 336 32.48 -25.13 -13.84
C GLU A 336 31.19 -24.41 -13.44
N MET A 337 30.80 -24.47 -12.16
CA MET A 337 29.58 -23.84 -11.65
C MET A 337 29.90 -22.84 -10.55
N ASP A 338 29.01 -21.86 -10.40
CA ASP A 338 29.02 -20.90 -9.33
C ASP A 338 27.58 -20.53 -8.93
N ASP A 339 27.43 -19.91 -7.76
CA ASP A 339 26.16 -19.50 -7.20
C ASP A 339 25.87 -17.99 -7.37
N PHE A 340 26.61 -17.27 -8.22
CA PHE A 340 26.54 -15.80 -8.35
C PHE A 340 26.37 -15.26 -9.77
N SER A 341 26.54 -16.09 -10.81
CA SER A 341 26.47 -15.74 -12.23
C SER A 341 25.06 -15.83 -12.85
N CYS A 342 24.01 -16.01 -12.03
CA CYS A 342 22.64 -16.04 -12.52
C CYS A 342 22.08 -14.62 -12.82
N PRO A 343 20.96 -14.52 -13.56
CA PRO A 343 20.32 -13.24 -13.84
C PRO A 343 19.91 -12.46 -12.58
N TYR A 344 20.20 -11.16 -12.58
CA TYR A 344 19.77 -10.22 -11.55
C TYR A 344 18.49 -9.49 -11.99
N HIS A 345 17.62 -9.21 -11.03
CA HIS A 345 16.47 -8.33 -11.23
C HIS A 345 16.47 -7.27 -10.12
N GLN A 346 16.42 -6.00 -10.49
CA GLN A 346 16.52 -4.86 -9.56
C GLN A 346 17.72 -4.96 -8.60
N GLY A 347 18.85 -5.49 -9.09
CA GLY A 347 20.09 -5.65 -8.31
C GLY A 347 20.13 -6.88 -7.39
N ILE A 348 19.09 -7.71 -7.37
CA ILE A 348 19.03 -8.93 -6.54
C ILE A 348 19.13 -10.18 -7.44
N LEU A 349 20.05 -11.08 -7.10
CA LEU A 349 20.24 -12.37 -7.79
C LEU A 349 18.94 -13.20 -7.70
N CYS A 350 18.44 -13.69 -8.84
CA CYS A 350 17.18 -14.45 -8.91
C CYS A 350 16.00 -13.79 -8.17
N SER A 351 15.98 -12.46 -8.15
CA SER A 351 14.98 -11.65 -7.43
C SER A 351 14.87 -11.98 -5.93
N GLY A 352 15.82 -12.71 -5.34
CA GLY A 352 15.75 -13.23 -3.97
C GLY A 352 14.78 -14.39 -3.79
N ASN A 353 14.16 -14.87 -4.87
CA ASN A 353 13.09 -15.88 -4.86
C ASN A 353 13.49 -17.18 -5.57
N GLY A 354 14.78 -17.44 -5.69
CA GLY A 354 15.29 -18.68 -6.27
C GLY A 354 16.74 -18.93 -5.91
N GLU A 355 17.18 -20.16 -6.13
CA GLU A 355 18.57 -20.58 -6.00
C GLU A 355 19.27 -20.54 -7.37
N CYS A 356 20.51 -20.06 -7.39
CA CYS A 356 21.31 -20.04 -8.60
C CYS A 356 21.96 -21.42 -8.81
N GLU A 357 21.55 -22.14 -9.85
CA GLU A 357 22.13 -23.43 -10.23
C GLU A 357 22.63 -23.34 -11.68
N ALA A 358 23.95 -23.44 -11.87
CA ALA A 358 24.60 -23.47 -13.19
C ALA A 358 24.20 -22.29 -14.11
N GLY A 359 24.18 -21.07 -13.56
CA GLY A 359 23.85 -19.85 -14.32
C GLY A 359 22.35 -19.66 -14.61
N LYS A 360 21.48 -20.51 -14.06
CA LYS A 360 20.01 -20.37 -14.16
C LYS A 360 19.37 -20.26 -12.78
N CYS A 361 18.35 -19.42 -12.70
CA CYS A 361 17.57 -19.28 -11.48
C CYS A 361 16.55 -20.42 -11.36
N LYS A 362 16.67 -21.22 -10.32
CA LYS A 362 15.68 -22.21 -9.93
C LYS A 362 14.75 -21.60 -8.88
N CYS A 363 13.54 -21.27 -9.33
CA CYS A 363 12.60 -20.53 -8.49
C CYS A 363 12.06 -21.35 -7.34
N PHE A 364 11.87 -20.69 -6.19
CA PHE A 364 11.16 -21.25 -5.06
C PHE A 364 9.70 -21.50 -5.42
N ALA A 365 9.06 -22.46 -4.73
CA ALA A 365 7.65 -22.76 -4.93
C ALA A 365 6.80 -21.49 -4.79
N GLY A 366 5.94 -21.21 -5.77
CA GLY A 366 5.15 -19.98 -5.81
C GLY A 366 5.75 -18.85 -6.64
N TRP A 367 6.90 -19.06 -7.29
CA TRP A 367 7.56 -18.08 -8.16
C TRP A 367 7.87 -18.65 -9.54
N GLU A 368 7.81 -17.79 -10.55
CA GLU A 368 8.07 -18.12 -11.96
C GLU A 368 8.85 -17.00 -12.68
N GLY A 369 9.23 -17.29 -13.92
CA GLY A 369 10.04 -16.43 -14.77
C GLY A 369 11.53 -16.72 -14.67
N ASP A 370 12.27 -16.31 -15.70
CA ASP A 370 13.69 -16.61 -15.89
C ASP A 370 14.59 -16.07 -14.76
N ARG A 371 14.08 -15.08 -14.01
CA ARG A 371 14.74 -14.44 -12.87
C ARG A 371 13.96 -14.62 -11.57
N CYS A 372 12.94 -15.49 -11.54
CA CYS A 372 12.03 -15.70 -10.40
C CYS A 372 11.34 -14.42 -9.91
N GLN A 373 11.04 -13.52 -10.85
CA GLN A 373 10.54 -12.19 -10.57
C GLN A 373 9.01 -12.15 -10.39
N CYS A 374 8.30 -13.24 -10.70
CA CYS A 374 6.83 -13.24 -10.73
C CYS A 374 6.27 -14.24 -9.73
N SER A 375 5.43 -13.76 -8.81
CA SER A 375 4.73 -14.63 -7.86
C SER A 375 3.49 -15.25 -8.53
N LEU A 376 3.29 -16.55 -8.37
CA LEU A 376 2.11 -17.28 -8.84
C LEU A 376 0.81 -16.79 -8.18
N GLN A 377 0.89 -16.13 -7.01
CA GLN A 377 -0.29 -15.51 -6.39
C GLN A 377 -0.81 -14.32 -7.20
N LEU A 378 0.07 -13.63 -7.93
CA LEU A 378 -0.29 -12.47 -8.74
C LEU A 378 -1.16 -12.85 -9.94
N ALA A 379 -1.16 -14.11 -10.38
CA ALA A 379 -2.07 -14.57 -11.45
C ALA A 379 -3.56 -14.34 -11.08
N LYS A 380 -3.90 -14.37 -9.79
CA LYS A 380 -5.26 -14.03 -9.31
C LYS A 380 -5.65 -12.58 -9.62
N HIS A 381 -4.69 -11.67 -9.73
CA HIS A 381 -4.95 -10.26 -10.02
C HIS A 381 -5.33 -10.01 -11.47
N CYS A 382 -5.18 -11.02 -12.34
CA CYS A 382 -5.59 -10.97 -13.74
C CYS A 382 -6.96 -11.61 -13.99
N LEU A 383 -7.64 -12.12 -12.96
CA LEU A 383 -8.96 -12.74 -13.09
C LEU A 383 -10.05 -11.68 -12.98
N ASP A 384 -11.01 -11.69 -13.90
CA ASP A 384 -12.22 -10.88 -13.80
C ASP A 384 -13.30 -11.53 -12.93
N SER A 385 -14.43 -10.85 -12.76
CA SER A 385 -15.58 -11.31 -11.97
C SER A 385 -16.20 -12.63 -12.47
N LYS A 386 -15.88 -13.05 -13.71
CA LYS A 386 -16.33 -14.30 -14.33
C LYS A 386 -15.24 -15.37 -14.32
N GLY A 387 -14.09 -15.10 -13.71
CA GLY A 387 -12.94 -16.00 -13.65
C GLY A 387 -12.15 -16.10 -14.95
N GLN A 388 -12.33 -15.15 -15.88
CA GLN A 388 -11.55 -15.10 -17.11
C GLN A 388 -10.24 -14.34 -16.89
N ILE A 389 -9.14 -14.86 -17.42
CA ILE A 389 -7.85 -14.18 -17.42
C ILE A 389 -7.93 -13.02 -18.41
N CYS A 390 -7.72 -11.80 -17.92
CA CYS A 390 -7.71 -10.57 -18.70
C CYS A 390 -8.95 -10.43 -19.60
N SER A 391 -10.12 -10.77 -19.04
CA SER A 391 -11.42 -10.77 -19.72
C SER A 391 -11.42 -11.49 -21.08
N GLY A 392 -10.55 -12.50 -21.22
CA GLY A 392 -10.35 -13.28 -22.45
C GLY A 392 -9.68 -12.52 -23.60
N ARG A 393 -9.18 -11.30 -23.36
CA ARG A 393 -8.65 -10.37 -24.37
C ARG A 393 -7.17 -10.00 -24.12
N GLY A 394 -6.47 -10.79 -23.31
CA GLY A 394 -5.08 -10.52 -22.96
C GLY A 394 -4.39 -11.70 -22.31
N ASN A 395 -3.07 -11.56 -22.15
CA ASN A 395 -2.23 -12.50 -21.42
C ASN A 395 -1.89 -11.90 -20.06
N CYS A 396 -1.89 -12.72 -19.01
CA CYS A 396 -1.42 -12.29 -17.70
C CYS A 396 0.09 -12.45 -17.61
N VAL A 397 0.81 -11.33 -17.46
CA VAL A 397 2.25 -11.32 -17.26
C VAL A 397 2.51 -10.76 -15.87
N CYS A 398 2.90 -11.62 -14.93
CA CYS A 398 3.30 -11.25 -13.57
C CYS A 398 2.26 -10.40 -12.81
N GLY A 399 0.98 -10.76 -12.95
CA GLY A 399 -0.14 -10.08 -12.29
C GLY A 399 -0.69 -8.85 -13.00
N LYS A 400 -0.19 -8.54 -14.20
CA LYS A 400 -0.69 -7.47 -15.05
C LYS A 400 -1.18 -8.04 -16.37
N CYS A 401 -2.34 -7.58 -16.82
CA CYS A 401 -2.87 -7.95 -18.12
C CYS A 401 -2.18 -7.16 -19.24
N GLU A 402 -1.69 -7.88 -20.23
CA GLU A 402 -1.23 -7.36 -21.50
C GLU A 402 -2.28 -7.69 -22.56
N CYS A 403 -3.02 -6.68 -23.00
CA CYS A 403 -4.13 -6.86 -23.93
C CYS A 403 -3.61 -7.25 -25.32
N THR A 404 -4.15 -8.32 -25.87
CA THR A 404 -3.77 -8.81 -27.21
C THR A 404 -4.45 -8.00 -28.31
N ASP A 405 -5.64 -7.48 -28.07
CA ASP A 405 -6.30 -6.52 -28.96
C ASP A 405 -5.91 -5.09 -28.59
N PRO A 406 -5.27 -4.31 -29.48
CA PRO A 406 -4.87 -2.92 -29.22
C PRO A 406 -6.04 -1.96 -28.96
N ARG A 407 -7.28 -2.37 -29.25
CA ARG A 407 -8.51 -1.59 -28.97
C ARG A 407 -9.12 -1.91 -27.61
N SER A 408 -8.61 -2.94 -26.93
CA SER A 408 -9.02 -3.29 -25.57
C SER A 408 -8.12 -2.58 -24.56
N PHE A 409 -8.72 -2.00 -23.53
CA PHE A 409 -8.01 -1.31 -22.47
C PHE A 409 -8.70 -1.57 -21.12
N GLY A 410 -8.07 -1.11 -20.04
CA GLY A 410 -8.48 -1.43 -18.68
C GLY A 410 -7.48 -2.33 -17.98
N ARG A 411 -7.66 -2.51 -16.66
CA ARG A 411 -6.72 -3.28 -15.83
C ARG A 411 -6.70 -4.76 -16.22
N LEU A 412 -7.83 -5.26 -16.68
CA LEU A 412 -8.11 -6.63 -17.07
C LEU A 412 -8.49 -6.71 -18.56
N CYS A 413 -8.20 -5.69 -19.38
CA CYS A 413 -8.63 -5.64 -20.78
C CYS A 413 -10.16 -5.70 -20.97
N GLU A 414 -10.90 -5.21 -19.98
CA GLU A 414 -12.35 -5.32 -19.86
C GLU A 414 -13.11 -4.34 -20.77
N TYR A 415 -12.50 -3.20 -21.12
CA TYR A 415 -13.12 -2.19 -21.96
C TYR A 415 -12.70 -2.39 -23.41
N CYS A 416 -13.65 -2.78 -24.25
CA CYS A 416 -13.49 -2.71 -25.71
C CYS A 416 -14.74 -2.12 -26.37
N PRO A 417 -14.83 -0.77 -26.46
CA PRO A 417 -15.97 -0.09 -27.06
C PRO A 417 -16.21 -0.48 -28.53
N ALA A 418 -15.12 -0.76 -29.27
CA ALA A 418 -15.16 -1.15 -30.68
C ALA A 418 -15.35 -2.66 -30.89
N CYS A 419 -15.36 -3.48 -29.84
CA CYS A 419 -15.63 -4.92 -29.95
C CYS A 419 -17.13 -5.24 -29.90
N ASN A 420 -17.97 -4.25 -29.62
CA ASN A 420 -19.40 -4.46 -29.43
C ASN A 420 -20.10 -4.58 -30.80
N LYS A 421 -20.32 -5.81 -31.25
CA LYS A 421 -21.14 -6.12 -32.43
C LYS A 421 -22.64 -5.96 -32.17
N ALA A 422 -23.07 -5.61 -30.95
CA ALA A 422 -24.48 -5.47 -30.62
C ALA A 422 -25.24 -4.49 -31.51
N CYS A 423 -24.58 -3.47 -32.09
CA CYS A 423 -25.22 -2.56 -33.02
C CYS A 423 -25.50 -3.23 -34.39
N GLU A 424 -24.55 -4.01 -34.92
CA GLU A 424 -24.73 -4.78 -36.16
C GLU A 424 -25.72 -5.94 -35.97
N GLU A 425 -25.66 -6.64 -34.83
CA GLU A 425 -26.52 -7.78 -34.51
C GLU A 425 -27.97 -7.36 -34.25
N ASN A 426 -28.18 -6.18 -33.64
CA ASN A 426 -29.52 -5.66 -33.31
C ASN A 426 -30.07 -4.66 -34.34
N TRP A 427 -29.32 -4.32 -35.40
CA TRP A 427 -29.79 -3.42 -36.47
C TRP A 427 -31.11 -3.90 -37.08
N ASN A 428 -31.25 -5.23 -37.22
CA ASN A 428 -32.43 -5.87 -37.78
C ASN A 428 -33.69 -5.71 -36.90
N CYS A 429 -33.52 -5.53 -35.58
CA CYS A 429 -34.64 -5.30 -34.66
C CYS A 429 -35.26 -3.91 -34.84
N VAL A 430 -34.46 -2.88 -35.16
CA VAL A 430 -34.96 -1.53 -35.43
C VAL A 430 -35.87 -1.53 -36.66
N GLN A 431 -35.44 -2.24 -37.71
CA GLN A 431 -36.19 -2.34 -38.96
C GLN A 431 -37.47 -3.18 -38.84
N CYS A 432 -37.47 -4.15 -37.94
CA CYS A 432 -38.60 -5.02 -37.65
C CYS A 432 -39.78 -4.27 -36.97
N HIS A 433 -39.49 -3.31 -36.08
CA HIS A 433 -40.53 -2.45 -35.48
C HIS A 433 -41.01 -1.31 -36.38
N HIS A 434 -40.27 -0.96 -37.45
CA HIS A 434 -40.57 0.16 -38.33
C HIS A 434 -41.39 -0.22 -39.58
N SER A 435 -41.78 -1.50 -39.71
CA SER A 435 -42.55 -1.99 -40.84
C SER A 435 -44.03 -1.61 -40.68
N ASN A 436 -44.39 -0.39 -41.12
CA ASN A 436 -45.72 0.23 -41.04
C ASN A 436 -46.88 -0.52 -41.75
N ASN A 437 -46.66 -1.76 -42.21
CA ASN A 437 -47.66 -2.65 -42.82
C ASN A 437 -47.32 -4.13 -42.56
N ALA A 438 -46.91 -4.50 -41.34
CA ALA A 438 -46.70 -5.90 -40.96
C ALA A 438 -47.97 -6.52 -40.35
N SER A 439 -48.25 -7.80 -40.66
CA SER A 439 -49.31 -8.59 -40.02
C SER A 439 -49.02 -8.82 -38.53
N GLN A 440 -50.06 -8.97 -37.71
CA GLN A 440 -49.95 -9.12 -36.25
C GLN A 440 -48.99 -10.26 -35.83
N GLU A 441 -48.99 -11.38 -36.55
CA GLU A 441 -48.07 -12.51 -36.30
C GLU A 441 -46.59 -12.13 -36.45
N LYS A 442 -46.24 -11.25 -37.40
CA LYS A 442 -44.86 -10.78 -37.58
C LYS A 442 -44.45 -9.85 -36.45
N LEU A 443 -45.38 -9.06 -35.92
CA LEU A 443 -45.11 -8.16 -34.79
C LEU A 443 -44.91 -8.96 -33.49
N ASP A 444 -45.69 -10.01 -33.27
CA ASP A 444 -45.55 -10.88 -32.09
C ASP A 444 -44.22 -11.68 -32.14
N GLN A 445 -43.86 -12.20 -33.31
CA GLN A 445 -42.56 -12.86 -33.52
C GLN A 445 -41.38 -11.90 -33.32
N CYS A 446 -41.53 -10.64 -33.76
CA CYS A 446 -40.56 -9.57 -33.56
C CYS A 446 -40.38 -9.23 -32.08
N THR A 447 -41.48 -9.06 -31.35
CA THR A 447 -41.51 -8.74 -29.91
C THR A 447 -40.89 -9.86 -29.07
N THR A 448 -41.08 -11.11 -29.50
CA THR A 448 -40.48 -12.28 -28.85
C THR A 448 -38.97 -12.40 -29.12
N SER A 449 -38.53 -12.02 -30.33
CA SER A 449 -37.12 -12.14 -30.75
C SER A 449 -36.25 -10.94 -30.33
N CYS A 450 -36.85 -9.76 -30.18
CA CYS A 450 -36.20 -8.49 -29.85
C CYS A 450 -36.71 -7.98 -28.49
N ALA A 451 -36.39 -8.70 -27.40
CA ALA A 451 -36.94 -8.45 -26.06
C ALA A 451 -36.30 -7.26 -25.29
N TYR A 452 -35.55 -6.38 -25.95
CA TYR A 452 -34.98 -5.19 -25.31
C TYR A 452 -35.98 -4.04 -25.32
N LEU A 453 -36.19 -3.42 -24.15
CA LEU A 453 -36.99 -2.21 -23.97
C LEU A 453 -36.39 -1.06 -24.81
N LEU A 454 -36.96 -0.84 -26.00
CA LEU A 454 -36.73 0.36 -26.81
C LEU A 454 -37.33 1.55 -26.07
N HIS A 455 -36.52 2.21 -25.23
CA HIS A 455 -36.85 3.54 -24.75
C HIS A 455 -36.64 4.53 -25.90
N TYR A 456 -37.73 5.00 -26.50
CA TYR A 456 -37.69 6.18 -27.36
C TYR A 456 -37.38 7.38 -26.48
N ILE A 457 -36.11 7.77 -26.45
CA ILE A 457 -35.76 9.11 -26.00
C ILE A 457 -36.02 10.00 -27.22
N ASP A 458 -37.11 10.76 -27.19
CA ASP A 458 -37.29 11.89 -28.09
C ASP A 458 -36.35 13.01 -27.61
N GLN A 459 -35.05 12.72 -27.67
CA GLN A 459 -34.02 13.73 -27.76
C GLN A 459 -33.66 13.77 -29.23
N THR A 460 -34.34 14.65 -29.94
CA THR A 460 -33.60 15.56 -30.78
C THR A 460 -32.50 16.20 -29.91
N SER A 461 -31.38 15.48 -29.76
CA SER A 461 -30.12 16.19 -29.78
C SER A 461 -30.10 16.82 -31.16
N GLU A 462 -30.64 18.04 -31.22
CA GLU A 462 -30.25 18.98 -32.24
C GLU A 462 -28.73 19.01 -32.13
N CYS A 463 -28.07 18.20 -32.96
CA CYS A 463 -26.75 18.50 -33.48
C CYS A 463 -26.91 19.85 -34.18
N PHE A 464 -26.95 20.91 -33.37
CA PHE A 464 -27.04 22.28 -33.81
C PHE A 464 -25.80 22.54 -34.64
N SER A 465 -25.99 22.54 -35.94
CA SER A 465 -24.95 22.78 -36.92
C SER A 465 -24.45 24.23 -36.81
N GLY A 466 -23.52 24.48 -35.88
CA GLY A 466 -22.15 24.87 -36.20
C GLY A 466 -21.86 26.07 -37.11
N ARG A 467 -22.77 27.03 -37.35
CA ARG A 467 -22.41 28.23 -38.15
C ARG A 467 -22.88 29.59 -37.63
N SER A 468 -24.00 29.67 -36.90
CA SER A 468 -24.52 30.95 -36.40
C SER A 468 -23.82 31.40 -35.11
N TYR A 469 -23.58 30.48 -34.17
CA TYR A 469 -22.97 30.79 -32.87
C TYR A 469 -21.51 31.17 -32.95
N PHE A 470 -20.74 30.67 -33.92
CA PHE A 470 -19.35 31.10 -34.11
C PHE A 470 -19.28 32.59 -34.51
N ARG A 471 -20.26 33.07 -35.30
CA ARG A 471 -20.38 34.49 -35.63
C ARG A 471 -20.78 35.31 -34.42
N VAL A 472 -21.76 34.87 -33.64
CA VAL A 472 -22.20 35.57 -32.42
C VAL A 472 -21.08 35.61 -31.38
N PHE A 473 -20.39 34.49 -31.14
CA PHE A 473 -19.24 34.40 -30.25
C PHE A 473 -18.09 35.28 -30.73
N SER A 474 -17.77 35.28 -32.03
CA SER A 474 -16.73 36.16 -32.59
C SER A 474 -17.08 37.64 -32.43
N ILE A 475 -18.35 38.01 -32.61
CA ILE A 475 -18.81 39.39 -32.39
C ILE A 475 -18.66 39.77 -30.91
N ILE A 476 -19.12 38.93 -29.98
CA ILE A 476 -19.01 39.19 -28.53
C ILE A 476 -17.53 39.26 -28.12
N PHE A 477 -16.68 38.39 -28.65
CA PHE A 477 -15.25 38.40 -28.39
C PHE A 477 -14.58 39.68 -28.90
N ILE A 478 -14.91 40.13 -30.12
CA ILE A 478 -14.37 41.38 -30.67
C ILE A 478 -14.85 42.59 -29.84
N VAL A 479 -16.13 42.63 -29.48
CA VAL A 479 -16.70 43.72 -28.67
C VAL A 479 -16.04 43.79 -27.29
N THR A 480 -15.89 42.65 -26.60
CA THR A 480 -15.25 42.60 -25.27
C THR A 480 -13.77 42.95 -25.34
N PHE A 481 -13.07 42.53 -26.40
CA PHE A 481 -11.67 42.88 -26.65
C PHE A 481 -11.49 44.38 -26.90
N LEU A 482 -12.36 45.01 -27.70
CA LEU A 482 -12.32 46.45 -27.98
C LEU A 482 -12.63 47.28 -26.72
N ILE A 483 -13.59 46.85 -25.90
CA ILE A 483 -13.87 47.49 -24.60
C ILE A 483 -12.65 47.38 -23.69
N GLY A 484 -12.01 46.21 -23.63
CA GLY A 484 -10.78 46.01 -22.86
C GLY A 484 -9.64 46.93 -23.31
N LEU A 485 -9.42 47.05 -24.62
CA LEU A 485 -8.42 47.97 -25.19
C LEU A 485 -8.71 49.43 -24.83
N LEU A 486 -9.97 49.84 -24.89
CA LEU A 486 -10.38 51.21 -24.57
C LEU A 486 -10.15 51.52 -23.08
N VAL A 487 -10.42 50.57 -22.18
CA VAL A 487 -10.11 50.70 -20.75
C VAL A 487 -8.60 50.82 -20.51
N VAL A 488 -7.78 50.01 -21.20
CA VAL A 488 -6.32 50.10 -21.10
C VAL A 488 -5.80 51.45 -21.62
N LEU A 489 -6.36 51.98 -22.70
CA LEU A 489 -6.00 53.30 -23.21
C LEU A 489 -6.39 54.42 -22.23
N ILE A 490 -7.57 54.34 -21.61
CA ILE A 490 -7.98 55.29 -20.56
C ILE A 490 -7.03 55.23 -19.36
N ILE A 491 -6.70 54.02 -18.87
CA ILE A 491 -5.75 53.85 -17.77
C ILE A 491 -4.37 54.41 -18.15
N ARG A 492 -3.90 54.15 -19.37
CA ARG A 492 -2.63 54.69 -19.89
C ARG A 492 -2.67 56.22 -19.93
N GLN A 493 -3.80 56.81 -20.32
CA GLN A 493 -3.98 58.26 -20.36
C GLN A 493 -3.99 58.86 -18.96
N ILE A 494 -4.65 58.21 -17.99
CA ILE A 494 -4.62 58.58 -16.56
C ILE A 494 -3.20 58.52 -16.00
N ILE A 495 -2.43 57.47 -16.31
CA ILE A 495 -1.03 57.34 -15.86
C ILE A 495 -0.14 58.43 -16.49
N LEU A 496 -0.32 58.72 -17.77
CA LEU A 496 0.42 59.79 -18.45
C LEU A 496 0.08 61.18 -17.90
N GLN A 497 -1.20 61.43 -17.58
CA GLN A 497 -1.66 62.68 -16.98
C GLN A 497 -1.21 62.82 -15.50
N GLY A 498 -1.09 61.70 -14.78
CA GLY A 498 -0.52 61.63 -13.43
C GLY A 498 1.00 61.88 -13.37
N SER A 499 1.72 61.71 -14.48
CA SER A 499 3.17 61.95 -14.54
C SER A 499 3.58 63.43 -14.70
N SER A 500 2.61 64.33 -14.93
CA SER A 500 2.88 65.79 -15.06
C SER A 500 2.95 66.54 -13.72
N ASN A 501 2.61 65.92 -12.59
CA ASN A 501 2.73 66.54 -11.28
C ASN A 501 3.90 65.92 -10.51
N LYS A 502 5.11 66.37 -10.84
CA LYS A 502 6.34 66.01 -10.15
C LYS A 502 6.46 66.76 -8.80
N VAL A 503 6.96 66.01 -7.81
CA VAL A 503 7.93 66.45 -6.77
C VAL A 503 7.39 67.28 -5.60
N LYS A 504 7.51 66.72 -4.39
CA LYS A 504 8.26 67.37 -3.30
C LYS A 504 8.69 66.40 -2.19
N SER A 505 9.89 66.70 -1.71
CA SER A 505 10.78 65.96 -0.81
C SER A 505 10.50 66.24 0.67
N SER A 506 10.89 65.26 1.50
CA SER A 506 11.39 65.24 2.89
C SER A 506 11.15 66.39 3.89
N ALA A 507 10.96 65.93 5.15
CA ALA A 507 11.38 66.50 6.44
C ALA A 507 10.53 67.63 7.07
N ASP A 508 9.90 67.37 8.23
CA ASP A 508 10.37 67.87 9.54
C ASP A 508 9.48 67.50 10.76
N TYR A 509 10.17 67.27 11.89
CA TYR A 509 9.86 67.54 13.31
C TYR A 509 8.64 66.96 14.11
N ARG A 510 8.97 66.01 15.00
CA ARG A 510 8.81 65.91 16.48
C ARG A 510 7.57 66.43 17.26
N VAL A 511 7.03 65.48 18.06
CA VAL A 511 6.70 65.48 19.53
C VAL A 511 5.38 66.11 20.04
N SER A 512 4.55 65.29 20.70
CA SER A 512 4.15 65.47 22.11
C SER A 512 3.53 64.20 22.70
N ALA A 513 3.86 63.90 23.95
CA ALA A 513 3.37 62.77 24.73
C ALA A 513 2.57 63.29 25.93
N THR A 514 1.34 62.79 26.15
CA THR A 514 0.69 62.74 27.48
C THR A 514 -0.52 61.80 27.46
N LYS A 515 -0.44 60.70 28.21
CA LYS A 515 -1.30 60.30 29.37
C LYS A 515 -1.38 58.77 29.51
N LYS A 516 -1.01 58.31 30.71
CA LYS A 516 -1.30 56.98 31.24
C LYS A 516 -2.80 56.88 31.53
N ASP A 517 -3.39 55.73 31.20
CA ASP A 517 -4.41 55.10 32.03
C ASP A 517 -4.28 53.58 32.01
N LYS A 518 -4.70 52.98 33.13
CA LYS A 518 -4.49 51.59 33.54
C LYS A 518 -5.45 50.62 32.82
N MET A 519 -4.91 49.43 32.55
CA MET A 519 -5.53 48.10 32.68
C MET A 519 -6.72 47.79 31.77
N PHE A 520 -6.56 46.84 30.84
CA PHE A 520 -7.44 45.69 30.59
C PHE A 520 -6.78 44.80 29.52
N LEU A 521 -6.72 43.50 29.78
CA LEU A 521 -6.34 42.47 28.82
C LEU A 521 -7.11 42.67 27.49
N PRO A 522 -6.46 42.67 26.31
CA PRO A 522 -7.20 42.61 25.07
C PRO A 522 -7.60 41.17 24.80
N THR A 523 -8.88 40.89 25.04
CA THR A 523 -9.69 39.94 24.29
C THR A 523 -9.32 40.03 22.81
N VAL A 524 -8.78 38.96 22.22
CA VAL A 524 -8.55 38.90 20.79
C VAL A 524 -9.91 38.71 20.12
N CYS A 525 -10.55 39.82 19.75
CA CYS A 525 -11.64 39.81 18.78
C CYS A 525 -11.13 39.19 17.48
N THR A 526 -11.79 38.13 17.03
CA THR A 526 -11.72 37.63 15.66
C THR A 526 -12.15 38.74 14.71
N ARG A 527 -11.19 39.46 14.14
CA ARG A 527 -11.42 40.26 12.94
C ARG A 527 -11.37 39.30 11.76
N THR A 528 -12.52 39.09 11.15
CA THR A 528 -12.67 38.48 9.82
C THR A 528 -11.83 39.28 8.83
N VAL A 529 -10.67 38.75 8.44
CA VAL A 529 -9.90 39.28 7.31
C VAL A 529 -10.44 38.60 6.06
N THR A 530 -11.27 39.31 5.32
CA THR A 530 -11.65 38.92 3.95
C THR A 530 -10.43 39.07 3.05
N TYR A 531 -9.79 37.96 2.67
CA TYR A 531 -8.78 37.96 1.61
C TYR A 531 -9.48 38.02 0.25
N ARG A 532 -9.23 39.11 -0.49
CA ARG A 532 -9.62 39.25 -1.89
C ARG A 532 -8.53 38.59 -2.74
N ARG A 533 -8.92 37.67 -3.63
CA ARG A 533 -8.02 36.94 -4.51
C ARG A 533 -7.60 37.87 -5.65
N ASP A 534 -6.59 38.70 -5.43
CA ASP A 534 -5.94 39.42 -6.52
C ASP A 534 -5.08 38.45 -7.35
N LYS A 535 -5.09 38.66 -8.67
CA LYS A 535 -4.46 37.81 -9.70
C LYS A 535 -3.01 37.44 -9.33
N PRO A 536 -2.53 36.23 -9.70
CA PRO A 536 -1.11 35.92 -9.58
C PRO A 536 -0.32 36.78 -10.58
N GLU A 537 0.61 37.59 -10.08
CA GLU A 537 1.68 38.15 -10.92
C GLU A 537 2.63 37.02 -11.31
N GLU A 538 3.03 37.01 -12.58
CA GLU A 538 4.02 36.09 -13.12
C GLU A 538 5.37 36.31 -12.43
N ILE A 539 5.82 35.32 -11.67
CA ILE A 539 7.16 35.28 -11.10
C ILE A 539 8.12 34.84 -12.23
N ASN A 540 8.81 35.81 -12.84
CA ASN A 540 9.95 35.52 -13.69
C ASN A 540 11.15 35.10 -12.82
N ILE A 541 11.44 33.80 -12.78
CA ILE A 541 12.62 33.25 -12.12
C ILE A 541 13.79 33.34 -13.10
N ASP A 542 14.70 34.28 -12.86
CA ASP A 542 15.98 34.38 -13.56
C ASP A 542 16.95 33.33 -12.97
N ILE A 543 17.19 32.26 -13.72
CA ILE A 543 18.13 31.20 -13.33
C ILE A 543 19.56 31.71 -13.60
N SER A 544 20.14 32.37 -12.61
CA SER A 544 21.59 32.58 -12.58
C SER A 544 22.28 31.24 -12.25
N LYS A 545 23.14 30.79 -13.17
CA LYS A 545 23.98 29.59 -13.05
C LYS A 545 24.76 29.59 -11.73
N LEU A 546 24.37 28.72 -10.80
CA LEU A 546 25.19 28.35 -9.64
C LEU A 546 26.26 27.35 -10.06
N ARG A 547 27.52 27.75 -9.87
CA ARG A 547 28.72 26.95 -10.13
C ARG A 547 28.84 25.83 -9.11
N LEU A 548 29.15 24.63 -9.60
CA LEU A 548 29.64 23.51 -8.81
C LEU A 548 30.95 23.89 -8.10
N ASN A 549 30.95 23.80 -6.78
CA ASN A 549 31.97 23.14 -5.95
C ASN A 549 31.71 23.52 -4.50
N GLU A 550 31.34 22.55 -3.65
CA GLU A 550 32.01 22.38 -2.36
C GLU A 550 31.64 21.04 -1.72
N THR A 551 32.71 20.33 -1.38
CA THR A 551 32.82 19.01 -0.77
C THR A 551 32.38 19.01 0.69
N PHE A 552 31.51 18.07 1.08
CA PHE A 552 31.33 17.71 2.49
C PHE A 552 32.08 16.41 2.79
N LYS A 553 33.16 16.54 3.56
CA LYS A 553 33.85 15.47 4.29
C LYS A 553 33.04 15.15 5.54
N CYS A 554 32.77 13.87 5.79
CA CYS A 554 32.36 13.38 7.10
C CYS A 554 33.63 13.08 7.93
N GLU A 555 33.72 13.63 9.14
CA GLU A 555 34.68 13.21 10.15
C GLU A 555 33.99 12.28 11.16
N PHE A 556 34.59 11.08 11.26
CA PHE A 556 34.54 9.99 12.26
C PHE A 556 33.21 9.50 12.82
#